data_AF-W2NL53-F1
#
_entry.id   AF-W2NL53-F1
#
_cell.length_a   1.000
_cell.length_b   1.000
_cell.length_c   1.000
_cell.angle_alpha   90.00
_cell.angle_beta   90.00
_cell.angle_gamma   90.00
#
_symmetry.space_group_name_H-M   'P 1'
#
loop_
_entity.id
_entity.type
_entity.pdbx_description
1 polymer ?
#
loop_
_entity_poly.entity_id
_entity_poly.type
_entity_poly.pdbx_seq_one_letter_code
_entity_poly.pdbx_strand_id
1 'polypeptide(L)'
;MNTPNKSSNNLSPEQVRKLQERVLELEKERAEAKQAVETESARKNKRQRLEIESIAVSKNEELKREMQMLKIQLETNSQRHQIELKERDVQLDQLRRQLKFAVVEEEETRMELKTLTNEYSAEKLQLEKRVVELEAQLELVEGKLNEWKEKALEATSQLRLQTRQSAMKIQLLQDELEAAQDSSSTSSQSEDNILESKIRLLESQLKEKSLEAEHAASTLLGAQETLENAREVRELNEQITQLQSTERKLKAELVDLIEASRSSSILQEKLYQTTQKLQQSEERNTQSLKRIESAMLVEEAHKQFYDYFEPIVKEEKSGVSLEDLKNRPAAAVIELYKARQNAFEILFEHKSNAEIQRRRLEKQCEKLQSDLITSGNNCAKLEMQLAEIQEKMNGSNDVVTHLRKVNAELIEILETYGKDPDDQEANELSTKRVALLESLLKQSQELIKGMESTQKSMATPAAVKKYESRIERLEKALADAKQENGNLKKHLEKAEMELAVFEKRLGRGEFNVETTKIVHLAVNPTRELLQSKAKSSDIEKLRQENEALRSRLSKLTDGEDAESPGIAEDKLTTTTSYDTVEGLKKLNQRLKQVRRFVQLPN
;
A
#
# COMPACT_ATOMS: atom_id res chain seq x y z
N MET A 1 105.48 -8.86 -51.48
CA MET A 1 106.82 -8.93 -50.84
C MET A 1 106.65 -8.67 -49.35
N ASN A 2 107.47 -9.33 -48.52
CA ASN A 2 107.56 -9.29 -47.06
C ASN A 2 106.60 -10.20 -46.26
N THR A 3 106.92 -11.49 -46.26
CA THR A 3 106.73 -12.36 -45.09
C THR A 3 107.80 -12.06 -44.03
N PRO A 4 107.46 -11.91 -42.74
CA PRO A 4 108.42 -12.12 -41.67
C PRO A 4 108.13 -13.38 -40.87
N ASN A 5 109.15 -14.23 -40.84
CA ASN A 5 109.64 -15.07 -39.75
C ASN A 5 108.65 -15.68 -38.73
N LYS A 6 108.58 -17.00 -38.81
CA LYS A 6 108.45 -17.91 -37.66
C LYS A 6 109.52 -17.56 -36.62
N SER A 7 109.10 -17.06 -35.46
CA SER A 7 109.86 -17.17 -34.21
C SER A 7 109.03 -17.95 -33.20
N SER A 8 109.60 -19.07 -32.79
CA SER A 8 109.28 -19.87 -31.62
C SER A 8 108.82 -19.03 -30.43
N ASN A 9 107.63 -19.32 -29.92
CA ASN A 9 107.29 -19.06 -28.53
C ASN A 9 106.84 -20.37 -27.90
N ASN A 10 107.73 -20.93 -27.09
CA ASN A 10 107.47 -22.01 -26.15
C ASN A 10 106.51 -21.47 -25.08
N LEU A 11 105.20 -21.56 -25.33
CA LEU A 11 104.20 -21.49 -24.27
C LEU A 11 104.23 -22.83 -23.53
N SER A 12 104.38 -22.80 -22.19
CA SER A 12 104.36 -24.03 -21.42
C SER A 12 103.01 -24.75 -21.60
N PRO A 13 102.95 -26.10 -21.54
CA PRO A 13 101.70 -26.84 -21.70
C PRO A 13 100.59 -26.36 -20.75
N GLU A 14 100.99 -25.82 -19.60
CA GLU A 14 100.10 -25.27 -18.58
C GLU A 14 99.51 -23.91 -18.98
N GLN A 15 100.26 -23.06 -19.68
CA GLN A 15 99.76 -21.78 -20.21
C GLN A 15 98.84 -21.98 -21.41
N VAL A 16 99.11 -22.97 -22.26
CA VAL A 16 98.20 -23.34 -23.37
C VAL A 16 96.90 -23.92 -22.83
N ARG A 17 96.93 -24.77 -21.80
CA ARG A 17 95.71 -25.25 -21.12
C ARG A 17 94.92 -24.12 -20.49
N LYS A 18 95.56 -23.21 -19.76
CA LYS A 18 94.86 -22.04 -19.17
C LYS A 18 94.24 -21.12 -20.22
N LEU A 19 94.90 -20.92 -21.36
CA LEU A 19 94.33 -20.15 -22.48
C LEU A 19 93.18 -20.90 -23.17
N GLN A 20 93.27 -22.22 -23.32
CA GLN A 20 92.18 -23.04 -23.86
C GLN A 20 90.96 -23.09 -22.91
N GLU A 21 91.18 -23.24 -21.61
CA GLU A 21 90.14 -23.13 -20.59
C GLU A 21 89.52 -21.73 -20.59
N ARG A 22 90.33 -20.68 -20.71
CA ARG A 22 89.82 -19.31 -20.79
C ARG A 22 89.04 -19.03 -22.07
N VAL A 23 89.44 -19.61 -23.21
CA VAL A 23 88.68 -19.52 -24.46
C VAL A 23 87.37 -20.29 -24.34
N LEU A 24 87.37 -21.49 -23.74
CA LEU A 24 86.15 -22.25 -23.49
C LEU A 24 85.22 -21.54 -22.50
N GLU A 25 85.75 -20.90 -21.46
CA GLU A 25 84.99 -20.03 -20.55
C GLU A 25 84.40 -18.83 -21.29
N LEU A 26 85.18 -18.14 -22.12
CA LEU A 26 84.69 -16.99 -22.88
C LEU A 26 83.68 -17.39 -23.97
N GLU A 27 83.82 -18.56 -24.56
CA GLU A 27 82.84 -19.13 -25.49
C GLU A 27 81.55 -19.53 -24.77
N LYS A 28 81.67 -20.08 -23.56
CA LYS A 28 80.53 -20.40 -22.69
C LYS A 28 79.83 -19.12 -22.21
N GLU A 29 80.57 -18.12 -21.74
CA GLU A 29 80.02 -16.79 -21.38
C GLU A 29 79.36 -16.10 -22.57
N ARG A 30 79.94 -16.21 -23.78
CA ARG A 30 79.30 -15.68 -25.01
C ARG A 30 78.05 -16.45 -25.41
N ALA A 31 78.04 -17.76 -25.26
CA ALA A 31 76.87 -18.58 -25.52
C ALA A 31 75.74 -18.28 -24.52
N GLU A 32 76.07 -18.16 -23.24
CA GLU A 32 75.15 -17.77 -22.17
C GLU A 32 74.64 -16.34 -22.35
N ALA A 33 75.49 -15.39 -22.75
CA ALA A 33 75.08 -14.02 -23.06
C ALA A 33 74.15 -13.95 -24.29
N LYS A 34 74.43 -14.71 -25.35
CA LYS A 34 73.52 -14.81 -26.51
C LYS A 34 72.18 -15.43 -26.13
N GLN A 35 72.20 -16.49 -25.31
CA GLN A 35 70.99 -17.14 -24.82
C GLN A 35 70.19 -16.23 -23.88
N ALA A 36 70.85 -15.41 -23.06
CA ALA A 36 70.21 -14.39 -22.23
C ALA A 36 69.54 -13.29 -23.09
N VAL A 37 70.21 -12.80 -24.13
CA VAL A 37 69.65 -11.80 -25.06
C VAL A 37 68.48 -12.38 -25.88
N GLU A 38 68.58 -13.62 -26.34
CA GLU A 38 67.49 -14.30 -27.05
C GLU A 38 66.28 -14.56 -26.15
N THR A 39 66.50 -14.96 -24.89
CA THR A 39 65.42 -15.15 -23.93
C THR A 39 64.77 -13.83 -23.50
N GLU A 40 65.54 -12.76 -23.39
CA GLU A 40 65.02 -11.42 -23.09
C GLU A 40 64.24 -10.83 -24.28
N SER A 41 64.75 -11.00 -25.51
CA SER A 41 64.04 -10.71 -26.76
C SER A 41 62.73 -11.48 -26.87
N ALA A 42 62.74 -12.79 -26.59
CA ALA A 42 61.54 -13.63 -26.60
C ALA A 42 60.53 -13.20 -25.53
N ARG A 43 60.98 -12.82 -24.33
CA ARG A 43 60.13 -12.27 -23.26
C ARG A 43 59.52 -10.92 -23.67
N LYS A 44 60.29 -10.03 -24.29
CA LYS A 44 59.80 -8.73 -24.79
C LYS A 44 58.75 -8.92 -25.88
N ASN A 45 59.00 -9.79 -26.86
CA ASN A 45 58.04 -10.14 -27.90
C ASN A 45 56.76 -10.77 -27.32
N LYS A 46 56.88 -11.64 -26.31
CA LYS A 46 55.72 -12.23 -25.63
C LYS A 46 54.90 -11.16 -24.89
N ARG A 47 55.54 -10.22 -24.20
CA ARG A 47 54.85 -9.10 -23.53
C ARG A 47 54.11 -8.21 -24.54
N GLN A 48 54.77 -7.83 -25.63
CA GLN A 48 54.14 -7.04 -26.69
C GLN A 48 52.94 -7.76 -27.31
N ARG A 49 53.02 -9.08 -27.53
CA ARG A 49 51.87 -9.88 -28.00
C ARG A 49 50.71 -9.86 -27.02
N LEU A 50 50.96 -10.07 -25.72
CA LEU A 50 49.92 -10.03 -24.70
C LEU A 50 49.29 -8.64 -24.56
N GLU A 51 50.07 -7.58 -24.71
CA GLU A 51 49.58 -6.20 -24.71
C GLU A 51 48.69 -5.92 -25.93
N ILE A 52 49.10 -6.35 -27.12
CA ILE A 52 48.27 -6.26 -28.35
C ILE A 52 46.99 -7.08 -28.20
N GLU A 53 47.06 -8.30 -27.66
CA GLU A 53 45.90 -9.15 -27.39
C GLU A 53 44.96 -8.50 -26.37
N SER A 54 45.50 -7.91 -25.29
CA SER A 54 44.71 -7.19 -24.29
C SER A 54 43.98 -5.98 -24.89
N ILE A 55 44.68 -5.18 -25.72
CA ILE A 55 44.08 -4.04 -26.43
C ILE A 55 43.00 -4.53 -27.40
N ALA A 56 43.25 -5.62 -28.13
CA ALA A 56 42.28 -6.20 -29.06
C ALA A 56 41.03 -6.72 -28.35
N VAL A 57 41.19 -7.37 -27.19
CA VAL A 57 40.06 -7.84 -26.35
C VAL A 57 39.28 -6.65 -25.81
N SER A 58 39.96 -5.65 -25.24
CA SER A 58 39.32 -4.42 -24.73
C SER A 58 38.53 -3.69 -25.82
N LYS A 59 39.10 -3.54 -27.03
CA LYS A 59 38.43 -2.93 -28.17
C LYS A 59 37.24 -3.77 -28.67
N ASN A 60 37.34 -5.09 -28.63
CA ASN A 60 36.23 -5.99 -28.99
C ASN A 60 35.09 -5.86 -27.97
N GLU A 61 35.40 -5.76 -26.68
CA GLU A 61 34.38 -5.50 -25.65
C GLU A 61 33.73 -4.13 -25.82
N GLU A 62 34.48 -3.08 -26.14
CA GLU A 62 33.94 -1.76 -26.47
C GLU A 62 32.99 -1.81 -27.66
N LEU A 63 33.40 -2.44 -28.77
CA LEU A 63 32.54 -2.63 -29.94
C LEU A 63 31.28 -3.44 -29.62
N LYS A 64 31.36 -4.44 -28.74
CA LYS A 64 30.17 -5.17 -28.28
C LYS A 64 29.23 -4.28 -27.49
N ARG A 65 29.74 -3.41 -26.61
CA ARG A 65 28.92 -2.44 -25.86
C ARG A 65 28.27 -1.43 -26.81
N GLU A 66 29.02 -0.90 -27.77
CA GLU A 66 28.49 0.02 -28.79
C GLU A 66 27.40 -0.64 -29.65
N MET A 67 27.61 -1.88 -30.08
CA MET A 67 26.61 -2.63 -30.86
C MET A 67 25.34 -2.89 -30.03
N GLN A 68 25.46 -3.21 -28.74
CA GLN A 68 24.32 -3.36 -27.85
C GLN A 68 23.57 -2.03 -27.67
N MET A 69 24.28 -0.92 -27.46
CA MET A 69 23.71 0.41 -27.35
C MET A 69 22.95 0.81 -28.62
N LEU A 70 23.53 0.59 -29.80
CA LEU A 70 22.88 0.87 -31.08
C LEU A 70 21.63 0.00 -31.28
N LYS A 71 21.67 -1.27 -30.86
CA LYS A 71 20.51 -2.16 -30.92
C LYS A 71 19.36 -1.65 -30.04
N ILE A 72 19.66 -1.24 -28.81
CA ILE A 72 18.67 -0.64 -27.90
C ILE A 72 18.11 0.67 -28.49
N GLN A 73 18.96 1.52 -29.06
CA GLN A 73 18.51 2.76 -29.72
C GLN A 73 17.58 2.48 -30.91
N LEU A 74 17.90 1.49 -31.73
CA LEU A 74 17.06 1.11 -32.86
C LEU A 74 15.72 0.54 -32.39
N GLU A 75 15.73 -0.30 -31.36
CA GLU A 75 14.51 -0.88 -30.78
C GLU A 75 13.61 0.20 -30.14
N THR A 76 14.20 1.12 -29.38
CA THR A 76 13.46 2.26 -28.79
C THR A 76 12.90 3.21 -29.85
N ASN A 77 13.65 3.49 -30.92
CA ASN A 77 13.15 4.27 -32.05
C ASN A 77 12.01 3.57 -32.80
N SER A 78 12.11 2.25 -32.98
CA SER A 78 11.05 1.43 -33.58
C SER A 78 9.78 1.44 -32.72
N GLN A 79 9.92 1.28 -31.41
CA GLN A 79 8.79 1.36 -30.47
C GLN A 79 8.15 2.76 -30.49
N ARG A 80 8.95 3.83 -30.53
CA ARG A 80 8.44 5.20 -30.65
C ARG A 80 7.64 5.41 -31.94
N HIS A 81 8.16 4.96 -33.09
CA HIS A 81 7.42 5.02 -34.36
C HIS A 81 6.11 4.23 -34.29
N GLN A 82 6.11 3.07 -33.63
CA GLN A 82 4.91 2.26 -33.49
C GLN A 82 3.85 2.92 -32.61
N ILE A 83 4.27 3.66 -31.57
CA ILE A 83 3.37 4.48 -30.75
C ILE A 83 2.81 5.63 -31.58
N GLU A 84 3.66 6.35 -32.32
CA GLU A 84 3.24 7.48 -33.15
C GLU A 84 2.26 7.06 -34.26
N LEU A 85 2.45 5.88 -34.86
CA LEU A 85 1.50 5.31 -35.81
C LEU A 85 0.14 5.01 -35.16
N LYS A 86 0.13 4.40 -33.96
CA LYS A 86 -1.11 4.13 -33.23
C LYS A 86 -1.83 5.42 -32.85
N GLU A 87 -1.11 6.45 -32.44
CA GLU A 87 -1.69 7.77 -32.15
C GLU A 87 -2.32 8.40 -33.39
N ARG A 88 -1.65 8.31 -34.55
CA ARG A 88 -2.21 8.75 -35.83
C ARG A 88 -3.44 7.96 -36.23
N ASP A 89 -3.45 6.64 -36.05
CA ASP A 89 -4.62 5.81 -36.34
C ASP A 89 -5.83 6.21 -35.47
N VAL A 90 -5.60 6.47 -34.18
CA VAL A 90 -6.65 6.98 -33.28
C VAL A 90 -7.18 8.35 -33.73
N GLN A 91 -6.30 9.26 -34.15
CA GLN A 91 -6.70 10.56 -34.68
C GLN A 91 -7.50 10.41 -35.99
N LEU A 92 -7.08 9.55 -36.90
CA LEU A 92 -7.79 9.25 -38.14
C LEU A 92 -9.17 8.67 -37.86
N ASP A 93 -9.30 7.77 -36.89
CA ASP A 93 -10.60 7.20 -36.51
C ASP A 93 -11.52 8.24 -35.86
N GLN A 94 -10.98 9.17 -35.07
CA GLN A 94 -11.74 10.30 -34.54
C GLN A 94 -12.26 11.20 -35.67
N LEU A 95 -11.40 11.58 -36.62
CA LEU A 95 -11.79 12.40 -37.78
C LEU A 95 -12.81 11.68 -38.67
N ARG A 96 -12.66 10.37 -38.89
CA ARG A 96 -13.63 9.56 -39.64
C ARG A 96 -15.01 9.54 -38.97
N ARG A 97 -15.05 9.43 -37.64
CA ARG A 97 -16.31 9.47 -36.89
C ARG A 97 -16.95 10.86 -36.99
N GLN A 98 -16.17 11.93 -36.82
CA GLN A 98 -16.65 13.31 -36.97
C GLN A 98 -17.20 13.55 -38.38
N LEU A 99 -16.48 13.13 -39.42
CA LEU A 99 -16.95 13.23 -40.80
C LEU A 99 -18.25 12.46 -41.02
N LYS A 100 -18.37 11.25 -40.45
CA LYS A 100 -19.61 10.46 -40.55
C LYS A 100 -20.79 11.19 -39.89
N PHE A 101 -20.60 11.80 -38.73
CA PHE A 101 -21.65 12.59 -38.07
C PHE A 101 -22.02 13.81 -38.91
N ALA A 102 -21.04 14.57 -39.42
CA ALA A 102 -21.28 15.73 -40.25
C ALA A 102 -22.02 15.40 -41.56
N VAL A 103 -21.72 14.25 -42.18
CA VAL A 103 -22.44 13.78 -43.39
C VAL A 103 -23.89 13.41 -43.06
N VAL A 104 -24.13 12.73 -41.94
CA VAL A 104 -25.50 12.40 -41.52
C VAL A 104 -26.30 13.68 -41.22
N GLU A 105 -25.71 14.65 -40.52
CA GLU A 105 -26.33 15.95 -40.27
C GLU A 105 -26.62 16.73 -41.57
N GLU A 106 -25.72 16.67 -42.56
CA GLU A 106 -25.96 17.26 -43.89
C GLU A 106 -27.09 16.56 -44.65
N GLU A 107 -27.15 15.23 -44.61
CA GLU A 107 -28.23 14.46 -45.23
C GLU A 107 -29.59 14.75 -44.56
N GLU A 108 -29.64 14.85 -43.23
CA GLU A 108 -30.84 15.20 -42.48
C GLU A 108 -31.33 16.62 -42.81
N THR A 109 -30.44 17.61 -42.73
CA THR A 109 -30.78 19.01 -43.06
C THR A 109 -31.19 19.19 -44.53
N ARG A 110 -30.57 18.44 -45.45
CA ARG A 110 -30.97 18.44 -46.86
C ARG A 110 -32.35 17.82 -47.08
N MET A 111 -32.69 16.77 -46.34
CA MET A 111 -34.03 16.18 -46.37
C MET A 111 -35.08 17.13 -45.80
N GLU A 112 -34.80 17.79 -44.68
CA GLU A 112 -35.65 18.84 -44.09
C GLU A 112 -35.86 20.02 -45.05
N LEU A 113 -34.80 20.49 -45.70
CA LEU A 113 -34.92 21.56 -46.71
C LEU A 113 -35.82 21.13 -47.86
N LYS A 114 -35.69 19.88 -48.32
CA LYS A 114 -36.53 19.33 -49.39
C LYS A 114 -37.99 19.23 -48.97
N THR A 115 -38.29 18.79 -47.75
CA THR A 115 -39.68 18.72 -47.24
C THR A 115 -40.27 20.12 -47.13
N LEU A 116 -39.54 21.07 -46.53
CA LEU A 116 -39.97 22.46 -46.42
C LEU A 116 -40.19 23.13 -47.78
N THR A 117 -39.33 22.84 -48.76
CA THR A 117 -39.50 23.38 -50.12
C THR A 117 -40.76 22.83 -50.79
N ASN A 118 -41.04 21.53 -50.60
CA ASN A 118 -42.25 20.91 -51.14
C ASN A 118 -43.51 21.47 -50.45
N GLU A 119 -43.49 21.61 -49.12
CA GLU A 119 -44.58 22.21 -48.34
C GLU A 119 -44.84 23.65 -48.80
N TYR A 120 -43.80 24.48 -48.90
CA TYR A 120 -43.91 25.84 -49.43
C TYR A 120 -44.51 25.88 -50.84
N SER A 121 -44.07 24.99 -51.73
CA SER A 121 -44.62 24.94 -53.10
C SER A 121 -46.10 24.51 -53.12
N ALA A 122 -46.50 23.62 -52.21
CA ALA A 122 -47.88 23.16 -52.07
C ALA A 122 -48.77 24.26 -51.49
N GLU A 123 -48.32 24.95 -50.44
CA GLU A 123 -49.00 26.09 -49.85
C GLU A 123 -49.15 27.24 -50.85
N LYS A 124 -48.09 27.56 -51.60
CA LYS A 124 -48.13 28.57 -52.66
C LYS A 124 -49.20 28.23 -53.71
N LEU A 125 -49.27 26.98 -54.16
CA LEU A 125 -50.29 26.54 -55.12
C LEU A 125 -51.71 26.61 -54.53
N GLN A 126 -51.89 26.30 -53.24
CA GLN A 126 -53.18 26.44 -52.57
C GLN A 126 -53.62 27.90 -52.46
N LEU A 127 -52.69 28.81 -52.14
CA LEU A 127 -52.95 30.25 -52.11
C LEU A 127 -53.32 30.79 -53.49
N GLU A 128 -52.59 30.41 -54.54
CA GLU A 128 -52.90 30.82 -55.92
C GLU A 128 -54.30 30.34 -56.35
N LYS A 129 -54.67 29.09 -56.04
CA LYS A 129 -56.03 28.59 -56.28
C LYS A 129 -57.08 29.41 -55.53
N ARG A 130 -56.81 29.74 -54.27
CA ARG A 130 -57.75 30.49 -53.45
C ARG A 130 -57.95 31.92 -53.93
N VAL A 131 -56.89 32.55 -54.44
CA VAL A 131 -56.97 33.88 -55.07
C VAL A 131 -57.90 33.83 -56.28
N VAL A 132 -57.69 32.87 -57.19
CA VAL A 132 -58.54 32.71 -58.39
C VAL A 132 -60.01 32.44 -58.02
N GLU A 133 -60.27 31.61 -57.00
CA GLU A 133 -61.63 31.38 -56.51
C GLU A 133 -62.28 32.64 -55.96
N LEU A 134 -61.54 33.45 -55.20
CA LEU A 134 -62.04 34.69 -54.63
C LEU A 134 -62.28 35.75 -55.71
N GLU A 135 -61.40 35.86 -56.70
CA GLU A 135 -61.58 36.74 -57.86
C GLU A 135 -62.85 36.38 -58.65
N ALA A 136 -63.06 35.09 -58.94
CA ALA A 136 -64.28 34.63 -59.62
C ALA A 136 -65.56 34.90 -58.81
N GLN A 137 -65.51 34.74 -57.48
CA GLN A 137 -66.63 35.09 -56.60
C GLN A 137 -66.89 36.61 -56.59
N LEU A 138 -65.84 37.42 -56.59
CA LEU A 138 -65.93 38.86 -56.62
C LEU A 138 -66.57 39.34 -57.93
N GLU A 139 -66.11 38.85 -59.08
CA GLU A 139 -66.70 39.17 -60.40
C GLU A 139 -68.20 38.83 -60.45
N LEU A 140 -68.60 37.66 -59.91
CA LEU A 140 -70.01 37.26 -59.84
C LEU A 140 -70.84 38.22 -58.97
N VAL A 141 -70.30 38.63 -57.82
CA VAL A 141 -70.98 39.55 -56.90
C VAL A 141 -71.07 40.95 -57.51
N GLU A 142 -70.02 41.42 -58.16
CA GLU A 142 -70.02 42.70 -58.87
C GLU A 142 -71.03 42.72 -60.02
N GLY A 143 -71.11 41.64 -60.81
CA GLY A 143 -72.10 41.46 -61.86
C GLY A 143 -73.53 41.54 -61.31
N LYS A 144 -73.83 40.76 -60.26
CA LYS A 144 -75.14 40.82 -59.58
C LYS A 144 -75.44 42.21 -59.02
N LEU A 145 -74.46 42.86 -58.39
CA LEU A 145 -74.65 44.19 -57.82
C LEU A 145 -75.03 45.21 -58.91
N ASN A 146 -74.39 45.13 -60.08
CA ASN A 146 -74.71 46.01 -61.20
C ASN A 146 -76.13 45.74 -61.73
N GLU A 147 -76.52 44.48 -61.90
CA GLU A 147 -77.91 44.13 -62.27
C GLU A 147 -78.94 44.67 -61.27
N TRP A 148 -78.66 44.56 -59.96
CA TRP A 148 -79.55 45.07 -58.92
C TRP A 148 -79.63 46.60 -58.93
N LYS A 149 -78.52 47.29 -59.19
CA LYS A 149 -78.50 48.75 -59.33
C LYS A 149 -79.34 49.21 -60.53
N GLU A 150 -79.21 48.54 -61.68
CA GLU A 150 -80.02 48.85 -62.87
C GLU A 150 -81.52 48.64 -62.59
N LYS A 151 -81.90 47.48 -62.03
CA LYS A 151 -83.29 47.19 -61.67
C LYS A 151 -83.86 48.19 -60.66
N ALA A 152 -83.06 48.60 -59.66
CA ALA A 152 -83.50 49.58 -58.68
C ALA A 152 -83.71 50.97 -59.30
N LEU A 153 -82.83 51.39 -60.22
CA LEU A 153 -82.98 52.65 -60.95
C LEU A 153 -84.21 52.63 -61.86
N GLU A 154 -84.42 51.54 -62.60
CA GLU A 154 -85.60 51.35 -63.45
C GLU A 154 -86.90 51.39 -62.62
N ALA A 155 -86.99 50.61 -61.55
CA ALA A 155 -88.15 50.58 -60.67
C ALA A 155 -88.43 51.96 -60.04
N THR A 156 -87.38 52.67 -59.60
CA THR A 156 -87.53 54.02 -59.06
C THR A 156 -88.04 55.01 -60.11
N SER A 157 -87.57 54.89 -61.36
CA SER A 157 -88.01 55.75 -62.46
C SER A 157 -89.48 55.51 -62.81
N GLN A 158 -89.91 54.24 -62.85
CA GLN A 158 -91.29 53.85 -63.11
C GLN A 158 -92.23 54.30 -61.99
N LEU A 159 -91.82 54.13 -60.73
CA LEU A 159 -92.59 54.58 -59.57
C LEU A 159 -92.79 56.10 -59.62
N ARG A 160 -91.73 56.89 -59.83
CA ARG A 160 -91.86 58.37 -59.93
C ARG A 160 -92.81 58.79 -61.06
N LEU A 161 -92.76 58.11 -62.21
CA LEU A 161 -93.63 58.38 -63.33
C LEU A 161 -95.10 58.08 -62.97
N GLN A 162 -95.36 56.90 -62.40
CA GLN A 162 -96.70 56.50 -61.98
C GLN A 162 -97.26 57.39 -60.87
N THR A 163 -96.47 57.74 -59.84
CA THR A 163 -96.87 58.66 -58.78
C THR A 163 -97.21 60.04 -59.32
N ARG A 164 -96.42 60.56 -60.28
CA ARG A 164 -96.71 61.87 -60.89
C ARG A 164 -97.98 61.83 -61.75
N GLN A 165 -98.17 60.75 -62.50
CA GLN A 165 -99.37 60.55 -63.32
C GLN A 165 -100.63 60.38 -62.47
N SER A 166 -100.56 59.60 -61.38
CA SER A 166 -101.69 59.41 -60.47
C SER A 166 -102.03 60.69 -59.72
N ALA A 167 -101.03 61.42 -59.21
CA ALA A 167 -101.24 62.71 -58.55
C ALA A 167 -101.89 63.74 -59.48
N MET A 168 -101.39 63.87 -60.71
CA MET A 168 -101.98 64.77 -61.71
C MET A 168 -103.41 64.37 -62.07
N LYS A 169 -103.69 63.06 -62.18
CA LYS A 169 -105.05 62.59 -62.51
C LYS A 169 -106.02 62.78 -61.35
N ILE A 170 -105.58 62.58 -60.10
CA ILE A 170 -106.38 62.88 -58.91
C ILE A 170 -106.69 64.39 -58.87
N GLN A 171 -105.69 65.23 -59.12
CA GLN A 171 -105.87 66.68 -59.13
C GLN A 171 -106.84 67.14 -60.24
N LEU A 172 -106.69 66.63 -61.47
CA LEU A 172 -107.63 66.92 -62.55
C LEU A 172 -109.06 66.47 -62.23
N LEU A 173 -109.23 65.30 -61.62
CA LEU A 173 -110.56 64.82 -61.18
C LEU A 173 -111.13 65.67 -60.04
N GLN A 174 -110.30 66.21 -59.15
CA GLN A 174 -110.70 67.16 -58.11
C GLN A 174 -111.17 68.48 -58.72
N ASP A 175 -110.37 69.06 -59.63
CA ASP A 175 -110.69 70.31 -60.31
C ASP A 175 -111.98 70.18 -61.15
N GLU A 176 -112.17 69.05 -61.84
CA GLU A 176 -113.39 68.77 -62.61
C GLU A 176 -114.63 68.55 -61.71
N LEU A 177 -114.44 67.97 -60.52
CA LEU A 177 -115.50 67.80 -59.52
C LEU A 177 -115.94 69.16 -58.96
N GLU A 178 -114.98 70.01 -58.59
CA GLU A 178 -115.23 71.36 -58.06
C GLU A 178 -115.96 72.22 -59.11
N ALA A 179 -115.48 72.21 -60.36
CA ALA A 179 -116.13 72.91 -61.47
C ALA A 179 -117.57 72.40 -61.73
N ALA A 180 -117.81 71.09 -61.60
CA ALA A 180 -119.15 70.51 -61.77
C ALA A 180 -120.10 70.87 -60.61
N GLN A 181 -119.60 70.92 -59.37
CA GLN A 181 -120.37 71.36 -58.19
C GLN A 181 -120.74 72.85 -58.25
N ASP A 182 -119.82 73.70 -58.71
CA ASP A 182 -120.07 75.13 -58.95
C ASP A 182 -121.09 75.36 -60.08
N SER A 183 -121.07 74.50 -61.11
CA SER A 183 -122.04 74.56 -62.21
C SER A 183 -123.44 74.09 -61.79
N SER A 184 -123.53 73.12 -60.88
CA SER A 184 -124.81 72.59 -60.36
C SER A 184 -125.53 73.56 -59.42
N SER A 185 -124.83 74.52 -58.80
CA SER A 185 -125.43 75.49 -57.88
C SER A 185 -126.07 76.70 -58.57
N THR A 186 -125.99 76.79 -59.91
CA THR A 186 -126.52 77.91 -60.72
C THR A 186 -127.56 77.52 -61.78
N SER A 187 -127.96 76.24 -61.85
CA SER A 187 -128.78 75.66 -62.93
C SER A 187 -130.27 75.49 -62.58
N SER A 188 -131.11 75.26 -63.59
CA SER A 188 -132.57 75.06 -63.45
C SER A 188 -132.95 73.56 -63.40
N GLN A 189 -134.07 73.23 -62.74
CA GLN A 189 -134.47 71.89 -62.27
C GLN A 189 -134.32 70.67 -63.22
N SER A 190 -134.18 70.85 -64.54
CA SER A 190 -133.96 69.74 -65.48
C SER A 190 -132.48 69.49 -65.82
N GLU A 191 -131.63 70.50 -65.71
CA GLU A 191 -130.17 70.39 -65.91
C GLU A 191 -129.47 69.82 -64.67
N ASP A 192 -130.06 70.02 -63.49
CA ASP A 192 -129.57 69.49 -62.20
C ASP A 192 -129.46 67.96 -62.19
N ASN A 193 -130.41 67.23 -62.77
CA ASN A 193 -130.37 65.75 -62.75
C ASN A 193 -129.19 65.17 -63.57
N ILE A 194 -128.80 65.83 -64.67
CA ILE A 194 -127.68 65.39 -65.51
C ILE A 194 -126.36 65.77 -64.84
N LEU A 195 -126.26 66.98 -64.30
CA LEU A 195 -125.08 67.43 -63.54
C LEU A 195 -124.88 66.59 -62.28
N GLU A 196 -125.94 66.24 -61.57
CA GLU A 196 -125.88 65.38 -60.39
C GLU A 196 -125.41 63.96 -60.74
N SER A 197 -125.81 63.42 -61.89
CA SER A 197 -125.30 62.13 -62.37
C SER A 197 -123.80 62.16 -62.70
N LYS A 198 -123.30 63.27 -63.27
CA LYS A 198 -121.87 63.48 -63.56
C LYS A 198 -121.06 63.68 -62.28
N ILE A 199 -121.60 64.42 -61.31
CA ILE A 199 -121.00 64.58 -59.97
C ILE A 199 -120.89 63.22 -59.29
N ARG A 200 -121.95 62.40 -59.26
CA ARG A 200 -121.88 61.03 -58.69
C ARG A 200 -120.85 60.15 -59.37
N LEU A 201 -120.68 60.26 -60.69
CA LEU A 201 -119.66 59.49 -61.41
C LEU A 201 -118.23 59.94 -61.04
N LEU A 202 -117.99 61.25 -60.97
CA LEU A 202 -116.70 61.81 -60.57
C LEU A 202 -116.38 61.48 -59.10
N GLU A 203 -117.36 61.55 -58.20
CA GLU A 203 -117.20 61.10 -56.81
C GLU A 203 -116.85 59.61 -56.72
N SER A 204 -117.48 58.78 -57.56
CA SER A 204 -117.16 57.35 -57.63
C SER A 204 -115.73 57.11 -58.12
N GLN A 205 -115.28 57.83 -59.15
CA GLN A 205 -113.91 57.72 -59.67
C GLN A 205 -112.86 58.25 -58.69
N LEU A 206 -113.18 59.33 -57.96
CA LEU A 206 -112.32 59.85 -56.90
C LEU A 206 -112.20 58.85 -55.75
N LYS A 207 -113.31 58.24 -55.33
CA LYS A 207 -113.33 57.18 -54.30
C LYS A 207 -112.54 55.94 -54.73
N GLU A 208 -112.67 55.52 -55.99
CA GLU A 208 -111.89 54.40 -56.52
C GLU A 208 -110.39 54.72 -56.50
N LYS A 209 -110.00 55.93 -56.92
CA LYS A 209 -108.59 56.35 -56.90
C LYS A 209 -108.04 56.60 -55.49
N SER A 210 -108.87 57.05 -54.55
CA SER A 210 -108.45 57.15 -53.15
C SER A 210 -108.25 55.77 -52.53
N LEU A 211 -109.12 54.79 -52.84
CA LEU A 211 -108.94 53.41 -52.40
C LEU A 211 -107.67 52.76 -53.00
N GLU A 212 -107.36 53.02 -54.27
CA GLU A 212 -106.08 52.58 -54.85
C GLU A 212 -104.86 53.19 -54.14
N ALA A 213 -104.94 54.47 -53.76
CA ALA A 213 -103.88 55.14 -53.02
C ALA A 213 -103.74 54.58 -51.58
N GLU A 214 -104.84 54.29 -50.90
CA GLU A 214 -104.85 53.63 -49.59
C GLU A 214 -104.26 52.21 -49.68
N HIS A 215 -104.59 51.45 -50.73
CA HIS A 215 -103.99 50.14 -50.95
C HIS A 215 -102.48 50.24 -51.19
N ALA A 216 -102.02 51.23 -51.96
CA ALA A 216 -100.59 51.48 -52.17
C ALA A 216 -99.88 51.87 -50.86
N ALA A 217 -100.52 52.67 -50.01
CA ALA A 217 -100.01 53.03 -48.68
C ALA A 217 -99.91 51.81 -47.74
N SER A 218 -100.92 50.94 -47.72
CA SER A 218 -100.89 49.66 -46.98
C SER A 218 -99.77 48.74 -47.47
N THR A 219 -99.55 48.67 -48.79
CA THR A 219 -98.45 47.89 -49.38
C THR A 219 -97.08 48.44 -48.99
N LEU A 220 -96.94 49.77 -48.92
CA LEU A 220 -95.72 50.43 -48.45
C LEU A 220 -95.46 50.16 -46.97
N LEU A 221 -96.50 50.08 -46.14
CA LEU A 221 -96.40 49.74 -44.72
C LEU A 221 -95.93 48.29 -44.52
N GLY A 222 -96.47 47.34 -45.30
CA GLY A 222 -95.95 45.96 -45.35
C GLY A 222 -94.50 45.89 -45.83
N ALA A 223 -94.10 46.71 -46.81
CA ALA A 223 -92.71 46.81 -47.23
C ALA A 223 -91.80 47.34 -46.10
N GLN A 224 -92.28 48.28 -45.29
CA GLN A 224 -91.55 48.81 -44.14
C GLN A 224 -91.34 47.75 -43.05
N GLU A 225 -92.36 46.95 -42.72
CA GLU A 225 -92.23 45.81 -41.80
C GLU A 225 -91.22 44.78 -42.33
N THR A 226 -91.23 44.47 -43.63
CA THR A 226 -90.23 43.55 -44.21
C THR A 226 -88.80 44.09 -44.11
N LEU A 227 -88.61 45.42 -44.21
CA LEU A 227 -87.31 46.06 -44.01
C LEU A 227 -86.84 45.99 -42.56
N GLU A 228 -87.76 46.09 -41.60
CA GLU A 228 -87.47 45.98 -40.17
C GLU A 228 -87.08 44.54 -39.80
N ASN A 229 -87.84 43.55 -40.28
CA ASN A 229 -87.47 42.13 -40.18
C ASN A 229 -86.10 41.86 -40.83
N ALA A 230 -85.79 42.48 -41.97
CA ALA A 230 -84.49 42.36 -42.62
C ALA A 230 -83.35 43.06 -41.86
N ARG A 231 -83.64 44.01 -40.96
CA ARG A 231 -82.64 44.56 -40.02
C ARG A 231 -82.38 43.59 -38.88
N GLU A 232 -83.42 43.02 -38.28
CA GLU A 232 -83.27 42.02 -37.22
C GLU A 232 -82.48 40.80 -37.71
N VAL A 233 -82.77 40.31 -38.92
CA VAL A 233 -82.01 39.21 -39.55
C VAL A 233 -80.54 39.58 -39.76
N ARG A 234 -80.24 40.84 -40.08
CA ARG A 234 -78.84 41.31 -40.20
C ARG A 234 -78.13 41.34 -38.85
N GLU A 235 -78.79 41.83 -37.80
CA GLU A 235 -78.23 41.82 -36.44
C GLU A 235 -77.99 40.41 -35.93
N LEU A 236 -78.93 39.49 -36.14
CA LEU A 236 -78.76 38.07 -35.80
C LEU A 236 -77.61 37.43 -36.58
N ASN A 237 -77.48 37.72 -37.88
CA ASN A 237 -76.35 37.24 -38.67
C ASN A 237 -75.02 37.80 -38.14
N GLU A 238 -74.97 39.06 -37.73
CA GLU A 238 -73.77 39.65 -37.13
C GLU A 238 -73.41 38.94 -35.81
N GLN A 239 -74.38 38.69 -34.94
CA GLN A 239 -74.17 37.89 -33.72
C GLN A 239 -73.69 36.47 -34.03
N ILE A 240 -74.25 35.81 -35.05
CA ILE A 240 -73.80 34.48 -35.49
C ILE A 240 -72.35 34.55 -35.97
N THR A 241 -71.96 35.57 -36.74
CA THR A 241 -70.56 35.71 -37.19
C THR A 241 -69.60 35.96 -36.02
N GLN A 242 -70.01 36.73 -35.02
CA GLN A 242 -69.24 36.95 -33.80
C GLN A 242 -69.06 35.64 -33.02
N LEU A 243 -70.14 34.87 -32.82
CA LEU A 243 -70.10 33.56 -32.16
C LEU A 243 -69.23 32.55 -32.92
N GLN A 244 -69.32 32.52 -34.25
CA GLN A 244 -68.44 31.67 -35.06
C GLN A 244 -66.97 32.10 -34.93
N SER A 245 -66.70 33.40 -34.82
CA SER A 245 -65.33 33.90 -34.63
C SER A 245 -64.76 33.51 -33.27
N THR A 246 -65.57 33.55 -32.20
CA THR A 246 -65.13 33.13 -30.86
C THR A 246 -64.99 31.62 -30.78
N GLU A 247 -65.88 30.85 -31.41
CA GLU A 247 -65.74 29.40 -31.52
C GLU A 247 -64.43 29.00 -32.23
N ARG A 248 -64.08 29.68 -33.33
CA ARG A 248 -62.80 29.44 -34.02
C ARG A 248 -61.60 29.75 -33.14
N LYS A 249 -61.63 30.85 -32.38
CA LYS A 249 -60.56 31.21 -31.43
C LYS A 249 -60.41 30.16 -30.32
N LEU A 250 -61.51 29.75 -29.69
CA LEU A 250 -61.50 28.73 -28.64
C LEU A 250 -61.00 27.37 -29.16
N LYS A 251 -61.36 27.00 -30.39
CA LYS A 251 -60.82 25.79 -31.03
C LYS A 251 -59.31 25.87 -31.26
N ALA A 252 -58.80 27.02 -31.68
CA ALA A 252 -57.36 27.24 -31.83
C ALA A 252 -56.62 27.14 -30.48
N GLU A 253 -57.13 27.83 -29.45
CA GLU A 253 -56.56 27.77 -28.09
C GLU A 253 -56.55 26.33 -27.52
N LEU A 254 -57.59 25.54 -27.81
CA LEU A 254 -57.63 24.14 -27.40
C LEU A 254 -56.57 23.30 -28.11
N VAL A 255 -56.33 23.53 -29.41
CA VAL A 255 -55.26 22.85 -30.17
C VAL A 255 -53.91 23.22 -29.57
N ASP A 256 -53.66 24.51 -29.33
CA ASP A 256 -52.42 24.99 -28.71
C ASP A 256 -52.17 24.35 -27.33
N LEU A 257 -53.22 24.23 -26.50
CA LEU A 257 -53.14 23.55 -25.20
C LEU A 257 -52.84 22.05 -25.33
N ILE A 258 -53.42 21.37 -26.32
CA ILE A 258 -53.13 19.95 -26.59
C ILE A 258 -51.69 19.77 -27.05
N GLU A 259 -51.18 20.65 -27.92
CA GLU A 259 -49.79 20.63 -28.37
C GLU A 259 -48.82 20.93 -27.23
N ALA A 260 -49.12 21.93 -26.40
CA ALA A 260 -48.35 22.23 -25.21
C ALA A 260 -48.31 21.03 -24.24
N SER A 261 -49.44 20.35 -24.02
CA SER A 261 -49.51 19.13 -23.21
C SER A 261 -48.65 18.00 -23.77
N ARG A 262 -48.71 17.76 -25.09
CA ARG A 262 -47.86 16.77 -25.76
C ARG A 262 -46.37 17.10 -25.62
N SER A 263 -46.00 18.37 -25.85
CA SER A 263 -44.62 18.82 -25.72
C SER A 263 -44.09 18.66 -24.29
N SER A 264 -44.93 18.93 -23.28
CA SER A 264 -44.61 18.74 -21.86
C SER A 264 -44.37 17.26 -21.53
N SER A 265 -45.21 16.36 -22.05
CA SER A 265 -45.02 14.92 -21.88
C SER A 265 -43.71 14.42 -22.50
N ILE A 266 -43.39 14.90 -23.71
CA ILE A 266 -42.11 14.60 -24.38
C ILE A 266 -40.93 15.14 -23.56
N LEU A 267 -41.05 16.35 -23.01
CA LEU A 267 -40.01 16.96 -22.19
C LEU A 267 -39.77 16.16 -20.90
N GLN A 268 -40.85 15.70 -20.26
CA GLN A 268 -40.79 14.87 -19.06
C GLN A 268 -40.12 13.52 -19.34
N GLU A 269 -40.43 12.89 -20.48
CA GLU A 269 -39.77 11.65 -20.90
C GLU A 269 -38.28 11.88 -21.19
N LYS A 270 -37.92 12.95 -21.91
CA LYS A 270 -36.52 13.32 -22.15
C LYS A 270 -35.77 13.55 -20.84
N LEU A 271 -36.38 14.25 -19.88
CA LEU A 271 -35.81 14.50 -18.57
C LEU A 271 -35.57 13.19 -17.79
N TYR A 272 -36.51 12.26 -17.86
CA TYR A 272 -36.36 10.93 -17.26
C TYR A 272 -35.18 10.18 -17.91
N GLN A 273 -35.10 10.16 -19.23
CA GLN A 273 -34.00 9.51 -19.97
C GLN A 273 -32.64 10.14 -19.64
N THR A 274 -32.54 11.47 -19.54
CA THR A 274 -31.28 12.15 -19.19
C THR A 274 -30.87 11.84 -17.75
N THR A 275 -31.83 11.79 -16.82
CA THR A 275 -31.57 11.45 -15.42
C THR A 275 -31.06 10.01 -15.28
N GLN A 276 -31.65 9.07 -16.03
CA GLN A 276 -31.19 7.68 -16.06
C GLN A 276 -29.78 7.56 -16.64
N LYS A 277 -29.47 8.27 -17.73
CA LYS A 277 -28.13 8.30 -18.33
C LYS A 277 -27.09 8.91 -17.38
N LEU A 278 -27.47 9.95 -16.63
CA LEU A 278 -26.62 10.56 -15.60
C LEU A 278 -26.31 9.55 -14.48
N GLN A 279 -27.32 8.88 -13.93
CA GLN A 279 -27.14 7.83 -12.91
C GLN A 279 -26.19 6.73 -13.38
N GLN A 280 -26.38 6.21 -14.59
CA GLN A 280 -25.48 5.21 -15.16
C GLN A 280 -24.05 5.74 -15.34
N SER A 281 -23.90 7.02 -15.69
CA SER A 281 -22.57 7.65 -15.80
C SER A 281 -21.90 7.78 -14.42
N GLU A 282 -22.65 8.17 -13.39
CA GLU A 282 -22.16 8.25 -12.01
C GLU A 282 -21.76 6.86 -11.47
N GLU A 283 -22.54 5.82 -11.74
CA GLU A 283 -22.19 4.44 -11.39
C GLU A 283 -20.90 3.98 -12.08
N ARG A 284 -20.73 4.26 -13.38
CA ARG A 284 -19.47 3.96 -14.09
C ARG A 284 -18.30 4.75 -13.50
N ASN A 285 -18.52 6.01 -13.13
CA ASN A 285 -17.48 6.84 -12.53
C ASN A 285 -17.06 6.32 -11.15
N THR A 286 -18.03 5.99 -10.28
CA THR A 286 -17.74 5.41 -8.96
C THR A 286 -17.03 4.07 -9.05
N GLN A 287 -17.38 3.21 -10.01
CA GLN A 287 -16.64 1.98 -10.28
C GLN A 287 -15.21 2.26 -10.76
N SER A 288 -15.02 3.27 -11.61
CA SER A 288 -13.70 3.67 -12.10
C SER A 288 -12.83 4.23 -10.97
N LEU A 289 -13.39 5.05 -10.08
CA LEU A 289 -12.71 5.54 -8.88
C LEU A 289 -12.26 4.40 -7.96
N LYS A 290 -13.12 3.41 -7.71
CA LYS A 290 -12.74 2.21 -6.93
C LYS A 290 -11.59 1.44 -7.57
N ARG A 291 -11.57 1.34 -8.91
CA ARG A 291 -10.46 0.70 -9.63
C ARG A 291 -9.16 1.51 -9.47
N ILE A 292 -9.23 2.84 -9.59
CA ILE A 292 -8.08 3.72 -9.38
C ILE A 292 -7.55 3.58 -7.95
N GLU A 293 -8.43 3.62 -6.95
CA GLU A 293 -8.06 3.44 -5.54
C GLU A 293 -7.39 2.08 -5.30
N SER A 294 -7.94 1.00 -5.88
CA SER A 294 -7.31 -0.32 -5.79
C SER A 294 -5.94 -0.39 -6.47
N ALA A 295 -5.76 0.32 -7.60
CA ALA A 295 -4.48 0.39 -8.30
C ALA A 295 -3.45 1.20 -7.49
N MET A 296 -3.86 2.31 -6.89
CA MET A 296 -3.00 3.11 -6.00
C MET A 296 -2.51 2.30 -4.80
N LEU A 297 -3.37 1.49 -4.18
CA LEU A 297 -2.96 0.60 -3.09
C LEU A 297 -1.91 -0.43 -3.53
N VAL A 298 -2.03 -0.97 -4.76
CA VAL A 298 -1.03 -1.90 -5.32
C VAL A 298 0.28 -1.17 -5.61
N GLU A 299 0.23 0.04 -6.17
CA GLU A 299 1.44 0.86 -6.39
C GLU A 299 2.14 1.21 -5.07
N GLU A 300 1.39 1.54 -4.03
CA GLU A 300 1.94 1.84 -2.71
C GLU A 300 2.57 0.60 -2.07
N ALA A 301 1.92 -0.57 -2.19
CA ALA A 301 2.50 -1.84 -1.74
C ALA A 301 3.76 -2.21 -2.53
N HIS A 302 3.78 -1.97 -3.85
CA HIS A 302 4.97 -2.14 -4.67
C HIS A 302 6.10 -1.21 -4.22
N LYS A 303 5.79 0.07 -3.96
CA LYS A 303 6.78 1.04 -3.48
C LYS A 303 7.38 0.61 -2.14
N GLN A 304 6.54 0.24 -1.17
CA GLN A 304 7.01 -0.29 0.13
C GLN A 304 7.88 -1.55 -0.03
N PHE A 305 7.53 -2.43 -0.96
CA PHE A 305 8.35 -3.60 -1.29
C PHE A 305 9.73 -3.19 -1.81
N TYR A 306 9.83 -2.26 -2.77
CA TYR A 306 11.12 -1.78 -3.26
C TYR A 306 11.92 -1.07 -2.18
N ASP A 307 11.31 -0.16 -1.42
CA ASP A 307 11.97 0.58 -0.35
C ASP A 307 12.61 -0.36 0.69
N TYR A 308 11.98 -1.53 0.95
CA TYR A 308 12.50 -2.54 1.86
C TYR A 308 13.65 -3.38 1.26
N PHE A 309 13.55 -3.81 0.00
CA PHE A 309 14.51 -4.73 -0.61
C PHE A 309 15.67 -4.05 -1.35
N GLU A 310 15.50 -2.81 -1.80
CA GLU A 310 16.53 -2.05 -2.50
C GLU A 310 17.84 -1.91 -1.68
N PRO A 311 17.82 -1.57 -0.38
CA PRO A 311 19.04 -1.50 0.42
C PRO A 311 19.75 -2.84 0.55
N ILE A 312 18.99 -3.94 0.66
CA ILE A 312 19.51 -5.31 0.82
C ILE A 312 20.20 -5.77 -0.47
N VAL A 313 19.59 -5.45 -1.62
CA VAL A 313 20.17 -5.73 -2.94
C VAL A 313 21.46 -4.94 -3.16
N LYS A 314 21.54 -3.69 -2.67
CA LYS A 314 22.75 -2.85 -2.77
C LYS A 314 23.93 -3.33 -1.91
N GLU A 315 23.73 -4.25 -0.97
CA GLU A 315 24.85 -4.84 -0.23
C GLU A 315 25.74 -5.68 -1.17
N GLU A 316 27.06 -5.49 -1.15
CA GLU A 316 28.04 -6.15 -2.05
C GLU A 316 27.97 -7.69 -2.06
N LYS A 317 27.32 -8.32 -1.09
CA LYS A 317 27.23 -9.78 -0.92
C LYS A 317 25.91 -10.39 -1.39
N SER A 318 24.98 -9.59 -1.88
CA SER A 318 23.61 -10.02 -2.20
C SER A 318 23.53 -10.90 -3.44
N GLY A 319 24.42 -10.69 -4.43
CA GLY A 319 24.51 -11.46 -5.67
C GLY A 319 23.32 -11.28 -6.63
N VAL A 320 22.32 -10.49 -6.26
CA VAL A 320 21.09 -10.20 -7.02
C VAL A 320 21.17 -8.75 -7.48
N SER A 321 20.73 -8.44 -8.71
CA SER A 321 20.71 -7.05 -9.19
C SER A 321 19.39 -6.35 -8.90
N LEU A 322 19.40 -5.01 -8.89
CA LEU A 322 18.18 -4.20 -8.78
C LEU A 322 17.19 -4.47 -9.92
N GLU A 323 17.73 -4.85 -11.09
CA GLU A 323 16.94 -5.19 -12.27
C GLU A 323 16.24 -6.55 -12.13
N ASP A 324 16.85 -7.50 -11.41
CA ASP A 324 16.23 -8.79 -11.08
C ASP A 324 15.11 -8.63 -10.04
N LEU A 325 15.31 -7.77 -9.04
CA LEU A 325 14.26 -7.40 -8.10
C LEU A 325 13.07 -6.76 -8.84
N LYS A 326 13.34 -6.01 -9.92
CA LYS A 326 12.32 -5.34 -10.71
C LYS A 326 11.52 -6.28 -11.61
N ASN A 327 12.23 -7.14 -12.33
CA ASN A 327 11.62 -7.99 -13.35
C ASN A 327 11.10 -9.33 -12.77
N ARG A 328 11.69 -9.81 -11.67
CA ARG A 328 11.36 -11.11 -11.04
C ARG A 328 11.43 -11.03 -9.50
N PRO A 329 10.59 -10.20 -8.86
CA PRO A 329 10.69 -9.90 -7.43
C PRO A 329 10.66 -11.14 -6.53
N ALA A 330 9.77 -12.10 -6.79
CA ALA A 330 9.66 -13.32 -6.00
C ALA A 330 10.92 -14.20 -6.09
N ALA A 331 11.49 -14.35 -7.29
CA ALA A 331 12.69 -15.15 -7.49
C ALA A 331 13.92 -14.46 -6.86
N ALA A 332 14.06 -13.15 -7.08
CA ALA A 332 15.10 -12.33 -6.49
C ALA A 332 15.09 -12.40 -4.95
N VAL A 333 13.92 -12.29 -4.31
CA VAL A 333 13.79 -12.41 -2.85
C VAL A 333 14.15 -13.81 -2.35
N ILE A 334 13.79 -14.87 -3.08
CA ILE A 334 14.18 -16.24 -2.73
C ILE A 334 15.71 -16.41 -2.81
N GLU A 335 16.35 -15.83 -3.82
CA GLU A 335 17.81 -15.87 -3.97
C GLU A 335 18.52 -15.07 -2.87
N LEU A 336 18.04 -13.87 -2.53
CA LEU A 336 18.51 -13.10 -1.38
C LEU A 336 18.40 -13.89 -0.08
N TYR A 337 17.26 -14.56 0.13
CA TYR A 337 17.05 -15.40 1.30
C TYR A 337 18.04 -16.57 1.35
N LYS A 338 18.24 -17.27 0.24
CA LYS A 338 19.22 -18.37 0.14
C LYS A 338 20.66 -17.89 0.39
N ALA A 339 21.04 -16.74 -0.17
CA ALA A 339 22.36 -16.16 0.04
C ALA A 339 22.58 -15.82 1.52
N ARG A 340 21.57 -15.23 2.17
CA ARG A 340 21.62 -14.89 3.60
C ARG A 340 21.61 -16.13 4.51
N GLN A 341 20.84 -17.16 4.15
CA GLN A 341 20.82 -18.45 4.83
C GLN A 341 22.21 -19.11 4.78
N ASN A 342 22.84 -19.16 3.60
CA ASN A 342 24.18 -19.73 3.44
C ASN A 342 25.24 -18.93 4.23
N ALA A 343 25.19 -17.60 4.17
CA ALA A 343 26.06 -16.75 4.98
C ALA A 343 25.90 -17.01 6.49
N PHE A 344 24.66 -17.24 6.95
CA PHE A 344 24.37 -17.60 8.34
C PHE A 344 24.92 -18.98 8.71
N GLU A 345 24.77 -19.98 7.85
CA GLU A 345 25.32 -21.33 8.05
C GLU A 345 26.86 -21.30 8.15
N ILE A 346 27.52 -20.57 7.25
CA ILE A 346 28.98 -20.36 7.30
C ILE A 346 29.41 -19.68 8.61
N LEU A 347 28.70 -18.61 9.02
CA LEU A 347 28.99 -17.95 10.30
C LEU A 347 28.78 -18.86 11.51
N PHE A 348 27.76 -19.73 11.45
CA PHE A 348 27.49 -20.69 12.51
C PHE A 348 28.61 -21.74 12.61
N GLU A 349 29.09 -22.26 11.48
CA GLU A 349 30.24 -23.16 11.45
C GLU A 349 31.52 -22.48 11.97
N HIS A 350 31.80 -21.23 11.55
CA HIS A 350 32.93 -20.47 12.08
C HIS A 350 32.83 -20.25 13.59
N LYS A 351 31.63 -19.93 14.10
CA LYS A 351 31.39 -19.81 15.54
C LYS A 351 31.66 -21.14 16.26
N SER A 352 31.14 -22.24 15.74
CA SER A 352 31.37 -23.57 16.32
C SER A 352 32.86 -23.93 16.36
N ASN A 353 33.59 -23.66 15.28
CA ASN A 353 35.03 -23.87 15.20
C ASN A 353 35.80 -22.99 16.21
N ALA A 354 35.42 -21.71 16.34
CA ALA A 354 36.00 -20.79 17.32
C ALA A 354 35.74 -21.27 18.76
N GLU A 355 34.54 -21.78 19.06
CA GLU A 355 34.23 -22.35 20.38
C GLU A 355 35.07 -23.60 20.68
N ILE A 356 35.31 -24.47 19.69
CA ILE A 356 36.20 -25.62 19.84
C ILE A 356 37.64 -25.16 20.13
N GLN A 357 38.14 -24.16 19.40
CA GLN A 357 39.47 -23.60 19.63
C GLN A 357 39.59 -22.98 21.03
N ARG A 358 38.57 -22.21 21.44
CA ARG A 358 38.48 -21.64 22.79
C ARG A 358 38.56 -22.73 23.86
N ARG A 359 37.78 -23.81 23.74
CA ARG A 359 37.83 -24.95 24.69
C ARG A 359 39.19 -25.66 24.70
N ARG A 360 39.88 -25.76 23.56
CA ARG A 360 41.25 -26.32 23.50
C ARG A 360 42.25 -25.43 24.23
N LEU A 361 42.18 -24.12 24.03
CA LEU A 361 43.01 -23.15 24.73
C LEU A 361 42.73 -23.15 26.24
N GLU A 362 41.46 -23.20 26.65
CA GLU A 362 41.07 -23.33 28.06
C GLU A 362 41.75 -24.55 28.71
N LYS A 363 41.67 -25.73 28.06
CA LYS A 363 42.36 -26.94 28.55
C LYS A 363 43.89 -26.81 28.60
N GLN A 364 44.50 -26.11 27.64
CA GLN A 364 45.94 -25.86 27.66
C GLN A 364 46.33 -24.92 28.81
N CYS A 365 45.55 -23.88 29.06
CA CYS A 365 45.74 -22.98 30.20
C CYS A 365 45.61 -23.74 31.53
N GLU A 366 44.57 -24.57 31.69
CA GLU A 366 44.38 -25.42 32.87
C GLU A 366 45.60 -26.34 33.10
N LYS A 367 46.11 -26.96 32.03
CA LYS A 367 47.31 -27.81 32.10
C LYS A 367 48.54 -27.00 32.53
N LEU A 368 48.81 -25.88 31.88
CA LEU A 368 49.95 -25.01 32.22
C LEU A 368 49.86 -24.50 33.66
N GLN A 369 48.66 -24.19 34.14
CA GLN A 369 48.44 -23.81 35.53
C GLN A 369 48.75 -24.98 36.48
N SER A 370 48.35 -26.20 36.14
CA SER A 370 48.68 -27.40 36.94
C SER A 370 50.18 -27.72 36.94
N ASP A 371 50.86 -27.55 35.80
CA ASP A 371 52.31 -27.74 35.65
C ASP A 371 53.06 -26.67 36.47
N LEU A 372 52.59 -25.41 36.44
CA LEU A 372 53.16 -24.32 37.24
C LEU A 372 53.03 -24.59 38.74
N ILE A 373 51.85 -25.04 39.20
CA ILE A 373 51.65 -25.43 40.61
C ILE A 373 52.59 -26.58 40.99
N THR A 374 52.71 -27.59 40.12
CA THR A 374 53.61 -28.74 40.36
C THR A 374 55.07 -28.31 40.42
N SER A 375 55.51 -27.45 39.51
CA SER A 375 56.86 -26.89 39.51
C SER A 375 57.10 -26.04 40.76
N GLY A 376 56.16 -25.19 41.14
CA GLY A 376 56.24 -24.39 42.37
C GLY A 376 56.38 -25.26 43.62
N ASN A 377 55.60 -26.33 43.72
CA ASN A 377 55.72 -27.31 44.80
C ASN A 377 57.08 -28.02 44.81
N ASN A 378 57.64 -28.34 43.64
CA ASN A 378 58.97 -28.94 43.54
C ASN A 378 60.07 -27.95 43.94
N CYS A 379 59.99 -26.68 43.53
CA CYS A 379 60.90 -25.63 44.00
C CYS A 379 60.85 -25.50 45.51
N ALA A 380 59.66 -25.42 46.11
CA ALA A 380 59.51 -25.35 47.57
C ALA A 380 60.12 -26.56 48.29
N LYS A 381 59.98 -27.78 47.73
CA LYS A 381 60.65 -28.99 48.26
C LYS A 381 62.17 -28.89 48.19
N LEU A 382 62.72 -28.41 47.06
CA LEU A 382 64.16 -28.23 46.91
C LEU A 382 64.71 -27.14 47.84
N GLU A 383 63.98 -26.04 48.03
CA GLU A 383 64.33 -24.99 48.99
C GLU A 383 64.36 -25.54 50.42
N MET A 384 63.38 -26.36 50.82
CA MET A 384 63.36 -27.04 52.11
C MET A 384 64.55 -27.99 52.28
N GLN A 385 64.88 -28.79 51.26
CA GLN A 385 66.04 -29.68 51.29
C GLN A 385 67.36 -28.91 51.38
N LEU A 386 67.49 -27.78 50.66
CA LEU A 386 68.65 -26.91 50.77
C LEU A 386 68.78 -26.31 52.18
N ALA A 387 67.69 -25.88 52.78
CA ALA A 387 67.68 -25.38 54.16
C ALA A 387 68.11 -26.48 55.15
N GLU A 388 67.60 -27.71 55.02
CA GLU A 388 68.01 -28.85 55.85
C GLU A 388 69.50 -29.20 55.68
N ILE A 389 70.01 -29.20 54.44
CA ILE A 389 71.44 -29.44 54.17
C ILE A 389 72.29 -28.33 54.77
N GLN A 390 71.86 -27.07 54.63
CA GLN A 390 72.57 -25.93 55.20
C GLN A 390 72.59 -25.97 56.73
N GLU A 391 71.50 -26.36 57.37
CA GLU A 391 71.43 -26.56 58.83
C GLU A 391 72.38 -27.70 59.28
N LYS A 392 72.40 -28.83 58.57
CA LYS A 392 73.35 -29.93 58.85
C LYS A 392 74.80 -29.50 58.66
N MET A 393 75.10 -28.75 57.61
CA MET A 393 76.43 -28.21 57.34
C MET A 393 76.86 -27.24 58.45
N ASN A 394 75.98 -26.34 58.88
CA ASN A 394 76.24 -25.42 59.99
C ASN A 394 76.50 -26.19 61.28
N GLY A 395 75.65 -27.17 61.62
CA GLY A 395 75.86 -28.03 62.79
C GLY A 395 77.19 -28.80 62.73
N SER A 396 77.57 -29.31 61.55
CA SER A 396 78.88 -29.95 61.38
C SER A 396 80.04 -28.96 61.51
N ASN A 397 79.92 -27.73 61.01
CA ASN A 397 80.91 -26.69 61.19
C ASN A 397 81.06 -26.29 62.66
N ASP A 398 79.97 -26.19 63.40
CA ASP A 398 79.97 -25.90 64.84
C ASP A 398 80.68 -27.02 65.62
N VAL A 399 80.45 -28.29 65.27
CA VAL A 399 81.18 -29.42 65.86
C VAL A 399 82.67 -29.35 65.52
N VAL A 400 83.03 -29.06 64.25
CA VAL A 400 84.45 -28.94 63.85
C VAL A 400 85.15 -27.79 64.58
N THR A 401 84.51 -26.63 64.70
CA THR A 401 85.06 -25.49 65.44
C THR A 401 85.22 -25.81 66.92
N HIS A 402 84.24 -26.50 67.52
CA HIS A 402 84.34 -26.96 68.90
C HIS A 402 85.49 -27.94 69.10
N LEU A 403 85.61 -28.98 68.25
CA LEU A 403 86.69 -29.96 68.32
C LEU A 403 88.07 -29.31 68.13
N ARG A 404 88.19 -28.32 67.23
CA ARG A 404 89.44 -27.54 67.08
C ARG A 404 89.79 -26.80 68.37
N LYS A 405 88.80 -26.21 69.03
CA LYS A 405 88.99 -25.50 70.30
C LYS A 405 89.41 -26.46 71.42
N VAL A 406 88.72 -27.59 71.57
CA VAL A 406 89.06 -28.63 72.56
C VAL A 406 90.46 -29.21 72.30
N ASN A 407 90.82 -29.47 71.04
CA ASN A 407 92.17 -29.94 70.71
C ASN A 407 93.24 -28.90 71.08
N ALA A 408 93.00 -27.61 70.85
CA ALA A 408 93.93 -26.54 71.25
C ALA A 408 94.11 -26.50 72.79
N GLU A 409 93.01 -26.58 73.54
CA GLU A 409 93.02 -26.63 75.01
C GLU A 409 93.72 -27.89 75.54
N LEU A 410 93.52 -29.05 74.89
CA LEU A 410 94.20 -30.30 75.26
C LEU A 410 95.71 -30.23 75.00
N ILE A 411 96.12 -29.63 73.88
CA ILE A 411 97.52 -29.37 73.57
C ILE A 411 98.14 -28.48 74.67
N GLU A 412 97.46 -27.41 75.05
CA GLU A 412 97.92 -26.50 76.12
C GLU A 412 98.08 -27.24 77.46
N ILE A 413 97.14 -28.12 77.82
CA ILE A 413 97.27 -28.99 79.01
C ILE A 413 98.49 -29.90 78.89
N LEU A 414 98.68 -30.58 77.76
CA LEU A 414 99.82 -31.49 77.55
C LEU A 414 101.16 -30.74 77.62
N GLU A 415 101.24 -29.52 77.09
CA GLU A 415 102.42 -28.66 77.22
C GLU A 415 102.76 -28.36 78.69
N THR A 416 101.77 -28.27 79.57
CA THR A 416 102.05 -28.10 81.01
C THR A 416 102.69 -29.34 81.64
N TYR A 417 102.43 -30.55 81.14
CA TYR A 417 103.02 -31.80 81.66
C TYR A 417 104.45 -32.03 81.17
N GLY A 418 104.83 -31.48 80.01
CA GLY A 418 106.16 -31.64 79.42
C GLY A 418 107.26 -30.75 80.03
N LYS A 419 106.95 -29.96 81.07
CA LYS A 419 107.91 -29.09 81.76
C LYS A 419 108.25 -29.71 83.12
N ASP A 420 109.54 -29.98 83.36
CA ASP A 420 110.08 -30.37 84.68
C ASP A 420 110.27 -29.10 85.54
N PRO A 421 109.39 -28.82 86.52
CA PRO A 421 109.39 -27.55 87.24
C PRO A 421 110.00 -27.66 88.64
N ASP A 422 110.58 -26.55 89.13
CA ASP A 422 110.94 -26.38 90.54
C ASP A 422 109.67 -26.26 91.42
N ASP A 423 109.76 -26.55 92.73
CA ASP A 423 108.60 -26.72 93.64
C ASP A 423 107.57 -25.56 93.63
N GLN A 424 107.99 -24.31 93.34
CA GLN A 424 107.09 -23.17 93.21
C GLN A 424 106.37 -23.10 91.84
N GLU A 425 107.06 -23.43 90.74
CA GLU A 425 106.44 -23.51 89.40
C GLU A 425 105.49 -24.70 89.30
N ALA A 426 105.75 -25.78 90.05
CA ALA A 426 104.87 -26.94 90.11
C ALA A 426 103.47 -26.60 90.64
N ASN A 427 103.38 -25.69 91.62
CA ASN A 427 102.10 -25.27 92.20
C ASN A 427 101.31 -24.33 91.27
N GLU A 428 101.99 -23.43 90.54
CA GLU A 428 101.37 -22.57 89.53
C GLU A 428 100.90 -23.36 88.30
N LEU A 429 101.68 -24.34 87.85
CA LEU A 429 101.28 -25.25 86.78
C LEU A 429 100.11 -26.14 87.21
N SER A 430 100.10 -26.60 88.46
CA SER A 430 98.98 -27.36 89.03
C SER A 430 97.68 -26.55 89.07
N THR A 431 97.74 -25.31 89.53
CA THR A 431 96.55 -24.42 89.54
C THR A 431 96.07 -24.08 88.14
N LYS A 432 96.97 -23.84 87.17
CA LYS A 432 96.61 -23.66 85.75
C LYS A 432 95.98 -24.93 85.16
N ARG A 433 96.50 -26.12 85.46
CA ARG A 433 95.92 -27.41 85.02
C ARG A 433 94.51 -27.60 85.57
N VAL A 434 94.30 -27.34 86.85
CA VAL A 434 92.97 -27.46 87.47
C VAL A 434 91.99 -26.46 86.84
N ALA A 435 92.40 -25.21 86.62
CA ALA A 435 91.55 -24.21 85.97
C ALA A 435 91.18 -24.60 84.52
N LEU A 436 92.12 -25.15 83.75
CA LEU A 436 91.86 -25.65 82.39
C LEU A 436 90.93 -26.86 82.39
N LEU A 437 91.12 -27.80 83.32
CA LEU A 437 90.25 -28.98 83.47
C LEU A 437 88.83 -28.59 83.91
N GLU A 438 88.68 -27.63 84.82
CA GLU A 438 87.38 -27.10 85.23
C GLU A 438 86.67 -26.38 84.07
N SER A 439 87.42 -25.65 83.24
CA SER A 439 86.89 -25.00 82.04
C SER A 439 86.38 -26.04 81.02
N LEU A 440 87.18 -27.06 80.71
CA LEU A 440 86.78 -28.17 79.84
C LEU A 440 85.56 -28.93 80.38
N LEU A 441 85.53 -29.21 81.68
CA LEU A 441 84.40 -29.87 82.32
C LEU A 441 83.13 -29.04 82.15
N LYS A 442 83.20 -27.72 82.41
CA LYS A 442 82.05 -26.82 82.27
C LYS A 442 81.56 -26.73 80.83
N GLN A 443 82.48 -26.67 79.86
CA GLN A 443 82.15 -26.63 78.44
C GLN A 443 81.52 -27.95 77.96
N SER A 444 82.00 -29.10 78.46
CA SER A 444 81.39 -30.41 78.16
C SER A 444 79.97 -30.55 78.72
N GLN A 445 79.71 -30.01 79.92
CA GLN A 445 78.38 -30.01 80.52
C GLN A 445 77.39 -29.11 79.76
N GLU A 446 77.86 -27.97 79.24
CA GLU A 446 77.05 -27.10 78.37
C GLU A 446 76.72 -27.79 77.05
N LEU A 447 77.67 -28.52 76.45
CA LEU A 447 77.43 -29.30 75.24
C LEU A 447 76.40 -30.42 75.47
N ILE A 448 76.49 -31.15 76.60
CA ILE A 448 75.53 -32.20 76.96
C ILE A 448 74.13 -31.59 77.13
N LYS A 449 74.00 -30.45 77.81
CA LYS A 449 72.71 -29.74 77.91
C LYS A 449 72.20 -29.28 76.55
N GLY A 450 73.09 -28.82 75.67
CA GLY A 450 72.79 -28.51 74.28
C GLY A 450 72.21 -29.70 73.53
N MET A 451 72.88 -30.85 73.57
CA MET A 451 72.42 -32.10 72.97
C MET A 451 71.10 -32.61 73.56
N GLU A 452 70.92 -32.52 74.88
CA GLU A 452 69.66 -32.90 75.54
C GLU A 452 68.50 -32.00 75.11
N SER A 453 68.74 -30.70 74.92
CA SER A 453 67.73 -29.76 74.42
C SER A 453 67.35 -30.03 72.96
N THR A 454 68.32 -30.36 72.10
CA THR A 454 68.06 -30.74 70.70
C THR A 454 67.33 -32.08 70.63
N GLN A 455 67.67 -33.04 71.49
CA GLN A 455 66.97 -34.32 71.58
C GLN A 455 65.52 -34.15 72.06
N LYS A 456 65.26 -33.22 73.01
CA LYS A 456 63.89 -32.86 73.44
C LYS A 456 63.09 -32.12 72.36
N SER A 457 63.75 -31.45 71.41
CA SER A 457 63.10 -30.75 70.29
C SER A 457 62.71 -31.67 69.14
N MET A 458 63.22 -32.91 69.08
CA MET A 458 62.75 -33.90 68.13
C MET A 458 61.31 -34.33 68.46
N ALA A 459 60.46 -34.41 67.44
CA ALA A 459 59.01 -34.54 67.56
C ALA A 459 58.58 -35.67 68.52
N THR A 460 57.85 -35.29 69.57
CA THR A 460 57.28 -36.23 70.55
C THR A 460 56.13 -37.02 69.91
N PRO A 461 55.96 -38.33 70.19
CA PRO A 461 54.92 -39.17 69.60
C PRO A 461 53.48 -38.64 69.72
N ALA A 462 53.21 -37.77 70.72
CA ALA A 462 51.92 -37.12 70.90
C ALA A 462 51.62 -36.03 69.86
N ALA A 463 52.63 -35.31 69.36
CA ALA A 463 52.46 -34.32 68.30
C ALA A 463 52.14 -35.02 66.97
N VAL A 464 52.81 -36.13 66.68
CA VAL A 464 52.58 -36.97 65.49
C VAL A 464 51.13 -37.48 65.44
N LYS A 465 50.61 -38.04 66.55
CA LYS A 465 49.20 -38.48 66.65
C LYS A 465 48.17 -37.35 66.43
N LYS A 466 48.49 -36.11 66.81
CA LYS A 466 47.61 -34.95 66.60
C LYS A 466 47.56 -34.51 65.14
N TYR A 467 48.68 -34.66 64.41
CA TYR A 467 48.70 -34.46 62.97
C TYR A 467 47.98 -35.58 62.22
N GLU A 468 48.19 -36.84 62.60
CA GLU A 468 47.47 -38.00 62.02
C GLU A 468 45.95 -37.88 62.17
N SER A 469 45.45 -37.59 63.37
CA SER A 469 44.01 -37.37 63.60
C SER A 469 43.43 -36.13 62.91
N ARG A 470 44.28 -35.18 62.50
CA ARG A 470 43.85 -34.04 61.67
C ARG A 470 43.84 -34.41 60.19
N ILE A 471 44.79 -35.22 59.74
CA ILE A 471 44.83 -35.76 58.38
C ILE A 471 43.59 -36.63 58.14
N GLU A 472 43.27 -37.56 59.04
CA GLU A 472 42.06 -38.41 58.92
C GLU A 472 40.77 -37.59 58.83
N ARG A 473 40.65 -36.50 59.60
CA ARG A 473 39.48 -35.60 59.53
C ARG A 473 39.39 -34.85 58.21
N LEU A 474 40.53 -34.41 57.66
CA LEU A 474 40.57 -33.71 56.37
C LEU A 474 40.28 -34.68 55.21
N GLU A 475 40.76 -35.92 55.29
CA GLU A 475 40.45 -36.97 54.31
C GLU A 475 38.96 -37.32 54.30
N LYS A 476 38.34 -37.42 55.48
CA LYS A 476 36.89 -37.64 55.59
C LYS A 476 36.09 -36.48 54.99
N ALA A 477 36.44 -35.23 55.31
CA ALA A 477 35.78 -34.06 54.73
C ALA A 477 35.94 -33.99 53.19
N LEU A 478 37.09 -34.43 52.67
CA LEU A 478 37.33 -34.49 51.23
C LEU A 478 36.51 -35.60 50.55
N ALA A 479 36.30 -36.74 51.22
CA ALA A 479 35.41 -37.79 50.74
C ALA A 479 33.94 -37.33 50.71
N ASP A 480 33.46 -36.66 51.76
CA ASP A 480 32.10 -36.13 51.85
C ASP A 480 31.85 -35.08 50.74
N ALA A 481 32.80 -34.16 50.52
CA ALA A 481 32.73 -33.15 49.45
C ALA A 481 32.71 -33.78 48.04
N LYS A 482 33.44 -34.88 47.81
CA LYS A 482 33.39 -35.62 46.54
C LYS A 482 32.03 -36.27 46.32
N GLN A 483 31.41 -36.79 47.38
CA GLN A 483 30.07 -37.38 47.32
C GLN A 483 29.00 -36.34 46.99
N GLU A 484 29.05 -35.17 47.64
CA GLU A 484 28.14 -34.05 47.33
C GLU A 484 28.30 -33.56 45.89
N ASN A 485 29.53 -33.39 45.40
CA ASN A 485 29.77 -33.03 43.99
C ASN A 485 29.20 -34.08 43.02
N GLY A 486 29.30 -35.36 43.35
CA GLY A 486 28.69 -36.44 42.57
C GLY A 486 27.15 -36.35 42.53
N ASN A 487 26.53 -35.99 43.65
CA ASN A 487 25.08 -35.79 43.72
C ASN A 487 24.64 -34.56 42.92
N LEU A 488 25.34 -33.43 43.07
CA LEU A 488 25.08 -32.21 42.30
C LEU A 488 25.23 -32.43 40.79
N LYS A 489 26.23 -33.21 40.36
CA LYS A 489 26.41 -33.58 38.96
C LYS A 489 25.22 -34.38 38.41
N LYS A 490 24.69 -35.34 39.19
CA LYS A 490 23.48 -36.09 38.81
C LYS A 490 22.23 -35.19 38.74
N HIS A 491 22.11 -34.21 39.63
CA HIS A 491 21.03 -33.23 39.57
C HIS A 491 21.12 -32.34 38.34
N LEU A 492 22.34 -31.93 37.98
CA LEU A 492 22.59 -31.16 36.77
C LEU A 492 22.25 -31.96 35.50
N GLU A 493 22.68 -33.22 35.40
CA GLU A 493 22.32 -34.11 34.28
C GLU A 493 20.80 -34.31 34.15
N LYS A 494 20.07 -34.43 35.28
CA LYS A 494 18.60 -34.49 35.27
C LYS A 494 17.97 -33.19 34.78
N ALA A 495 18.44 -32.04 35.25
CA ALA A 495 17.94 -30.74 34.82
C ALA A 495 18.22 -30.48 33.33
N GLU A 496 19.39 -30.89 32.83
CA GLU A 496 19.73 -30.83 31.40
C GLU A 496 18.85 -31.75 30.55
N MET A 497 18.55 -32.97 31.02
CA MET A 497 17.58 -33.85 30.34
C MET A 497 16.17 -33.24 30.31
N GLU A 498 15.71 -32.65 31.42
CA GLU A 498 14.41 -31.97 31.48
C GLU A 498 14.37 -30.75 30.55
N LEU A 499 15.43 -29.95 30.51
CA LEU A 499 15.58 -28.85 29.56
C LEU A 499 15.54 -29.34 28.11
N ALA A 500 16.25 -30.42 27.78
CA ALA A 500 16.22 -31.00 26.42
C ALA A 500 14.81 -31.52 26.05
N VAL A 501 14.06 -32.05 27.01
CA VAL A 501 12.65 -32.44 26.79
C VAL A 501 11.76 -31.21 26.59
N PHE A 502 11.98 -30.13 27.33
CA PHE A 502 11.24 -28.88 27.14
C PHE A 502 11.60 -28.17 25.83
N GLU A 503 12.87 -28.14 25.44
CA GLU A 503 13.32 -27.61 24.15
C GLU A 503 12.74 -28.43 22.98
N LYS A 504 12.69 -29.77 23.09
CA LYS A 504 11.97 -30.61 22.13
C LYS A 504 10.48 -30.28 22.05
N ARG A 505 9.84 -29.95 23.18
CA ARG A 505 8.42 -29.58 23.24
C ARG A 505 8.13 -28.15 22.79
N LEU A 506 9.11 -27.24 22.88
CA LEU A 506 8.94 -25.80 22.62
C LEU A 506 9.55 -25.34 21.29
N GLY A 507 10.40 -26.13 20.61
CA GLY A 507 11.36 -25.55 19.67
C GLY A 507 11.67 -26.26 18.35
N ARG A 508 10.90 -27.24 17.89
CA ARG A 508 10.84 -27.62 16.45
C ARG A 508 9.43 -28.13 16.11
N GLY A 509 8.60 -27.27 15.53
CA GLY A 509 7.37 -27.72 14.88
C GLY A 509 7.75 -28.59 13.68
N GLU A 510 7.53 -29.89 13.78
CA GLU A 510 7.67 -30.79 12.64
C GLU A 510 6.64 -30.42 11.57
N PHE A 511 7.15 -29.93 10.43
CA PHE A 511 6.37 -29.70 9.22
C PHE A 511 5.99 -31.06 8.63
N ASN A 512 4.70 -31.39 8.63
CA ASN A 512 4.21 -32.62 8.03
C ASN A 512 4.10 -32.45 6.50
N VAL A 513 5.02 -33.09 5.76
CA VAL A 513 5.22 -32.91 4.31
C VAL A 513 4.00 -33.32 3.49
N GLU A 514 3.14 -34.20 3.99
CA GLU A 514 1.95 -34.66 3.25
C GLU A 514 0.74 -33.70 3.35
N THR A 515 0.70 -32.80 4.34
CA THR A 515 -0.49 -31.95 4.57
C THR A 515 -0.23 -30.44 4.52
N THR A 516 1.02 -30.01 4.29
CA THR A 516 1.42 -28.60 4.14
C THR A 516 0.80 -27.67 5.19
N LYS A 517 0.68 -28.14 6.44
CA LYS A 517 0.21 -27.34 7.56
C LYS A 517 1.30 -27.29 8.61
N ILE A 518 1.80 -26.09 8.87
CA ILE A 518 2.58 -25.79 10.07
C ILE A 518 1.61 -25.89 11.23
N VAL A 519 1.85 -26.81 12.16
CA VAL A 519 1.09 -26.90 13.40
C VAL A 519 1.48 -25.71 14.27
N HIS A 520 0.91 -24.53 13.98
CA HIS A 520 0.72 -23.54 15.03
C HIS A 520 -0.12 -24.23 16.10
N LEU A 521 0.24 -24.04 17.37
CA LEU A 521 -0.49 -24.51 18.55
C LEU A 521 -1.97 -24.11 18.45
N ALA A 522 -2.75 -24.93 17.75
CA ALA A 522 -4.17 -24.79 17.53
C ALA A 522 -4.86 -25.98 18.21
N VAL A 523 -4.43 -26.30 19.43
CA VAL A 523 -5.23 -27.09 20.35
C VAL A 523 -5.05 -26.47 21.73
N ASN A 524 -6.03 -25.64 22.09
CA ASN A 524 -6.30 -25.23 23.47
C ASN A 524 -6.20 -26.48 24.36
N PRO A 525 -5.43 -26.49 25.46
CA PRO A 525 -5.30 -27.67 26.31
C PRO A 525 -6.71 -28.15 26.70
N THR A 526 -7.08 -29.32 26.20
CA THR A 526 -8.40 -29.89 26.43
C THR A 526 -8.62 -30.06 27.92
N ARG A 527 -9.86 -29.80 28.34
CA ARG A 527 -10.34 -29.74 29.72
C ARG A 527 -9.87 -30.91 30.62
N GLU A 528 -9.58 -32.08 30.06
CA GLU A 528 -9.02 -33.24 30.77
C GLU A 528 -7.58 -33.04 31.27
N LEU A 529 -6.73 -32.35 30.51
CA LEU A 529 -5.33 -32.08 30.87
C LEU A 529 -5.23 -30.99 31.95
N LEU A 530 -6.16 -30.02 31.95
CA LEU A 530 -6.30 -29.05 33.03
C LEU A 530 -6.93 -29.68 34.30
N GLN A 531 -7.85 -30.64 34.16
CA GLN A 531 -8.40 -31.35 35.33
C GLN A 531 -7.41 -32.31 35.97
N SER A 532 -6.49 -32.91 35.22
CA SER A 532 -5.45 -33.79 35.78
C SER A 532 -4.35 -33.01 36.51
N LYS A 533 -3.95 -31.83 36.01
CA LYS A 533 -3.00 -30.93 36.70
C LYS A 533 -3.62 -30.12 37.84
N ALA A 534 -4.94 -29.93 37.86
CA ALA A 534 -5.63 -29.25 38.96
C ALA A 534 -5.81 -30.12 40.22
N LYS A 535 -5.36 -31.38 40.22
CA LYS A 535 -5.34 -32.28 41.38
C LYS A 535 -3.95 -32.40 42.01
N SER A 536 -3.04 -31.44 41.82
CA SER A 536 -1.84 -31.38 42.64
C SER A 536 -2.18 -30.74 43.98
N SER A 537 -1.70 -31.36 45.06
CA SER A 537 -1.88 -30.98 46.48
C SER A 537 -1.69 -29.49 46.78
N ASP A 538 -1.01 -28.77 45.90
CA ASP A 538 -0.61 -27.38 46.08
C ASP A 538 -1.79 -26.42 45.86
N ILE A 539 -2.73 -26.76 44.97
CA ILE A 539 -3.94 -25.93 44.76
C ILE A 539 -4.91 -26.07 45.94
N GLU A 540 -4.94 -27.23 46.58
CA GLU A 540 -5.78 -27.48 47.76
C GLU A 540 -5.22 -26.77 49.00
N LYS A 541 -3.89 -26.76 49.15
CA LYS A 541 -3.19 -25.93 50.16
C LYS A 541 -3.41 -24.43 49.93
N LEU A 542 -3.30 -23.95 48.69
CA LEU A 542 -3.53 -22.54 48.35
C LEU A 542 -4.99 -22.13 48.51
N ARG A 543 -5.95 -23.05 48.35
CA ARG A 543 -7.38 -22.79 48.66
C ARG A 543 -7.62 -22.71 50.16
N GLN A 544 -7.09 -23.66 50.94
CA GLN A 544 -7.18 -23.61 52.40
C GLN A 544 -6.52 -22.36 52.98
N GLU A 545 -5.37 -21.95 52.43
CA GLU A 545 -4.65 -20.75 52.85
C GLU A 545 -5.39 -19.47 52.42
N ASN A 546 -5.99 -19.42 51.23
CA ASN A 546 -6.85 -18.31 50.83
C ASN A 546 -8.12 -18.22 51.67
N GLU A 547 -8.70 -19.34 52.08
CA GLU A 547 -9.90 -19.36 52.93
C GLU A 547 -9.57 -18.99 54.38
N ALA A 548 -8.39 -19.38 54.87
CA ALA A 548 -7.83 -18.90 56.13
C ALA A 548 -7.52 -17.39 56.09
N LEU A 549 -6.97 -16.88 54.97
CA LEU A 549 -6.71 -15.45 54.79
C LEU A 549 -8.01 -14.65 54.64
N ARG A 550 -9.02 -15.17 53.93
CA ARG A 550 -10.35 -14.55 53.80
C ARG A 550 -11.12 -14.51 55.11
N SER A 551 -11.07 -15.57 55.91
CA SER A 551 -11.67 -15.59 57.25
C SER A 551 -10.92 -14.71 58.26
N ARG A 552 -9.62 -14.49 58.05
CA ARG A 552 -8.83 -13.53 58.83
C ARG A 552 -9.09 -12.08 58.40
N LEU A 553 -9.31 -11.85 57.10
CA LEU A 553 -9.74 -10.57 56.55
C LEU A 553 -11.16 -10.22 56.99
N SER A 554 -12.12 -11.14 56.92
CA SER A 554 -13.50 -10.84 57.37
C SER A 554 -13.56 -10.54 58.87
N LYS A 555 -12.71 -11.18 59.68
CA LYS A 555 -12.56 -10.85 61.11
C LYS A 555 -11.87 -9.51 61.37
N LEU A 556 -11.16 -8.94 60.39
CA LEU A 556 -10.52 -7.63 60.45
C LEU A 556 -11.39 -6.51 59.86
N THR A 557 -12.43 -6.85 59.08
CA THR A 557 -13.32 -5.86 58.43
C THR A 557 -14.67 -5.67 59.12
N ASP A 558 -15.07 -6.58 60.02
CA ASP A 558 -16.37 -6.52 60.74
C ASP A 558 -16.25 -6.05 62.21
N GLY A 559 -15.23 -5.25 62.55
CA GLY A 559 -15.06 -4.66 63.87
C GLY A 559 -14.75 -3.16 63.81
N GLU A 560 -15.69 -2.36 64.31
CA GLU A 560 -15.64 -0.92 64.66
C GLU A 560 -15.94 0.11 63.54
N ASP A 561 -17.23 0.48 63.51
CA ASP A 561 -17.82 1.84 63.44
C ASP A 561 -17.22 2.92 62.51
N ALA A 562 -18.02 3.36 61.51
CA ALA A 562 -18.56 4.74 61.40
C ALA A 562 -19.09 5.09 59.98
N GLU A 563 -20.39 5.38 59.91
CA GLU A 563 -21.12 6.39 59.12
C GLU A 563 -20.62 6.90 57.74
N SER A 564 -21.26 6.44 56.66
CA SER A 564 -21.84 7.20 55.50
C SER A 564 -20.95 8.12 54.60
N PRO A 565 -21.45 8.68 53.47
CA PRO A 565 -22.11 8.07 52.30
C PRO A 565 -21.55 8.59 50.94
N GLY A 566 -21.92 7.92 49.84
CA GLY A 566 -22.11 8.57 48.53
C GLY A 566 -21.11 8.26 47.42
N ILE A 567 -21.58 7.60 46.36
CA ILE A 567 -21.87 8.17 45.02
C ILE A 567 -21.94 7.03 44.01
N ALA A 568 -23.03 7.03 43.25
CA ALA A 568 -23.29 6.15 42.13
C ALA A 568 -22.46 6.58 40.90
N GLU A 569 -22.00 5.61 40.11
CA GLU A 569 -21.72 5.84 38.68
C GLU A 569 -22.25 4.69 37.81
N ASP A 570 -22.89 5.13 36.75
CA ASP A 570 -23.65 4.40 35.75
C ASP A 570 -22.84 3.36 34.98
N LYS A 571 -23.42 2.16 34.86
CA LYS A 571 -23.07 1.20 33.80
C LYS A 571 -23.91 1.49 32.56
N LEU A 572 -23.43 2.37 31.69
CA LEU A 572 -23.87 2.42 30.29
C LEU A 572 -22.82 1.74 29.41
N THR A 573 -23.02 0.46 29.10
CA THR A 573 -22.35 -0.19 27.97
C THR A 573 -23.40 -0.54 26.93
N THR A 574 -23.48 0.31 25.92
CA THR A 574 -24.14 0.06 24.63
C THR A 574 -23.42 -1.10 23.94
N THR A 575 -23.84 -2.34 24.24
CA THR A 575 -23.43 -3.52 23.46
C THR A 575 -24.48 -3.79 22.40
N THR A 576 -24.10 -3.58 21.15
CA THR A 576 -24.86 -3.96 19.96
C THR A 576 -25.15 -5.47 19.97
N SER A 577 -26.34 -5.88 19.51
CA SER A 577 -26.92 -7.24 19.60
C SER A 577 -26.14 -8.40 18.95
N TYR A 578 -24.89 -8.18 18.51
CA TYR A 578 -24.04 -9.15 17.82
C TYR A 578 -22.98 -9.80 18.74
N ASP A 579 -22.81 -9.32 19.97
CA ASP A 579 -21.84 -9.87 20.94
C ASP A 579 -22.39 -11.03 21.77
N THR A 580 -23.70 -11.32 21.67
CA THR A 580 -24.29 -12.48 22.34
C THR A 580 -24.23 -13.71 21.45
N VAL A 581 -24.01 -14.88 22.06
CA VAL A 581 -24.01 -16.19 21.38
C VAL A 581 -25.30 -16.42 20.58
N GLU A 582 -26.41 -15.84 21.02
CA GLU A 582 -27.69 -15.89 20.31
C GLU A 582 -27.73 -14.98 19.07
N GLY A 583 -27.13 -13.79 19.13
CA GLY A 583 -26.97 -12.90 17.97
C GLY A 583 -26.14 -13.53 16.86
N LEU A 584 -25.03 -14.19 17.24
CA LEU A 584 -24.18 -14.95 16.30
C LEU A 584 -24.91 -16.15 15.68
N LYS A 585 -25.77 -16.84 16.45
CA LYS A 585 -26.60 -17.94 15.92
C LYS A 585 -27.61 -17.45 14.88
N LYS A 586 -28.30 -16.33 15.15
CA LYS A 586 -29.26 -15.72 14.20
C LYS A 586 -28.58 -15.25 12.91
N LEU A 587 -27.39 -14.67 13.01
CA LEU A 587 -26.59 -14.25 11.85
C LEU A 587 -26.17 -15.46 11.00
N ASN A 588 -25.70 -16.54 11.63
CA ASN A 588 -25.31 -17.76 10.93
C ASN A 588 -26.52 -18.43 10.24
N GLN A 589 -27.71 -18.35 10.85
CA GLN A 589 -28.95 -18.86 10.25
C GLN A 589 -29.36 -18.04 9.02
N ARG A 590 -29.27 -16.71 9.06
CA ARG A 590 -29.49 -15.83 7.90
C ARG A 590 -28.48 -16.09 6.78
N LEU A 591 -27.18 -16.24 7.11
CA LEU A 591 -26.15 -16.55 6.13
C LEU A 591 -26.35 -17.92 5.45
N LYS A 592 -26.87 -18.91 6.18
CA LYS A 592 -27.26 -20.20 5.60
C LYS A 592 -28.47 -20.11 4.69
N GLN A 593 -29.44 -19.23 4.98
CA GLN A 593 -30.57 -18.97 4.08
C GLN A 593 -30.10 -18.27 2.79
N VAL A 594 -29.23 -17.26 2.91
CA VAL A 594 -28.65 -16.57 1.73
C VAL A 594 -27.85 -17.52 0.85
N ARG A 595 -27.06 -18.43 1.43
CA ARG A 595 -26.33 -19.45 0.66
C ARG A 595 -27.23 -20.45 -0.07
N ARG A 596 -28.45 -20.72 0.44
CA ARG A 596 -29.43 -21.55 -0.28
C ARG A 596 -30.09 -20.82 -1.46
N PHE A 597 -30.19 -19.49 -1.42
CA PHE A 597 -30.74 -18.70 -2.53
C PHE A 597 -29.76 -18.48 -3.69
N VAL A 598 -28.46 -18.66 -3.46
CA VAL A 598 -27.41 -18.46 -4.50
C VAL A 598 -27.08 -19.75 -5.28
N GLN A 599 -27.67 -20.89 -4.91
CA GLN A 599 -27.60 -22.15 -5.68
C GLN A 599 -28.95 -22.44 -6.36
N LEU A 600 -29.27 -21.69 -7.41
CA LEU A 600 -30.20 -22.13 -8.45
C LEU A 600 -29.40 -22.24 -9.76
N PRO A 601 -29.49 -23.36 -10.48
CA PRO A 601 -28.68 -23.62 -11.66
C PRO A 601 -29.21 -22.82 -12.86
N ASN A 602 -28.29 -22.11 -13.53
CA ASN A 602 -28.34 -21.92 -14.98
C ASN A 602 -27.36 -22.92 -15.60
#